data_AF-A0A2V6UE87-F1
#
_entry.id   AF-A0A2V6UE87-F1
#
_cell.length_a   1.000
_cell.length_b   1.000
_cell.length_c   1.000
_cell.angle_alpha   90.00
_cell.angle_beta   90.00
_cell.angle_gamma   90.00
#
_symmetry.space_group_name_H-M   'P 1'
#
loop_
_entity.id
_entity.type
_entity.pdbx_description
1 polymer ?
#
loop_
_entity_poly.entity_id
_entity_poly.type
_entity_poly.pdbx_seq_one_letter_code
_entity_poly.pdbx_strand_id
1 'polypeptide(L)'
;MVANVVGVLGGLVIAVFQLHIDSRLFWNTVLDLTTFRDYLSGVGKSVAFGFLVTLAGCYKGLTFTGGSTELGHATTATVVAIGSAVLIADFLLTQLFFVV
;
A
#
# COMPACT_ATOMS: atom_id res chain seq x y z
N MET A 1 0.32 -7.16 -4.23
CA MET A 1 0.04 -7.75 -5.56
C MET A 1 -1.41 -8.18 -5.72
N VAL A 2 -1.98 -9.02 -4.85
CA VAL A 2 -3.40 -9.43 -4.94
C VAL A 2 -4.34 -8.21 -5.00
N ALA A 3 -4.10 -7.18 -4.18
CA ALA A 3 -4.86 -5.93 -4.21
C ALA A 3 -4.87 -5.24 -5.59
N ASN A 4 -3.75 -5.27 -6.32
CA ASN A 4 -3.66 -4.67 -7.66
C ASN A 4 -4.51 -5.47 -8.66
N VAL A 5 -4.45 -6.80 -8.60
CA VAL A 5 -5.26 -7.68 -9.47
C VAL A 5 -6.75 -7.45 -9.21
N VAL A 6 -7.15 -7.43 -7.94
CA VAL A 6 -8.55 -7.16 -7.55
C VAL A 6 -8.98 -5.76 -7.97
N GLY A 7 -8.11 -4.76 -7.84
CA GLY A 7 -8.39 -3.39 -8.29
C GLY A 7 -8.60 -3.27 -9.80
N VAL A 8 -7.73 -3.89 -10.61
CA VAL A 8 -7.85 -3.90 -12.07
C VAL A 8 -9.10 -4.65 -12.51
N LEU A 9 -9.40 -5.80 -11.90
CA LEU A 9 -10.63 -6.56 -12.19
C LEU A 9 -11.89 -5.79 -11.79
N GLY A 10 -11.89 -5.12 -10.63
CA GLY A 10 -12.99 -4.25 -10.22
C GLY A 10 -13.21 -3.10 -11.21
N GLY A 11 -12.11 -2.47 -11.66
CA GLY A 11 -12.14 -1.43 -12.69
C GLY A 11 -12.68 -1.95 -14.02
N LEU A 12 -12.30 -3.16 -14.44
CA LEU A 12 -12.79 -3.81 -15.65
C LEU A 12 -14.31 -4.03 -15.59
N VAL A 13 -14.82 -4.54 -14.46
CA VAL A 13 -16.27 -4.77 -14.27
C VAL A 13 -17.03 -3.46 -14.42
N ILE A 14 -16.60 -2.37 -13.78
CA ILE A 14 -17.29 -1.09 -13.87
C ILE A 14 -17.17 -0.51 -15.30
N ALA A 15 -16.00 -0.60 -15.93
CA ALA A 15 -15.77 -0.09 -17.28
C ALA A 15 -16.66 -0.76 -18.33
N VAL A 16 -16.85 -2.08 -18.22
CA VAL A 16 -17.68 -2.85 -19.16
C VAL A 16 -19.17 -2.68 -18.86
N PHE A 17 -19.58 -2.80 -17.59
CA PHE A 17 -21.02 -2.85 -17.24
C PHE A 17 -21.67 -1.47 -17.11
N GLN A 18 -20.93 -0.42 -16.68
CA GLN A 18 -21.49 0.93 -16.60
C GLN A 18 -21.10 1.80 -17.80
N LEU A 19 -19.82 1.83 -18.16
CA LEU A 19 -19.33 2.73 -19.21
C LEU A 19 -19.45 2.15 -20.63
N HIS A 20 -19.86 0.89 -20.77
CA HIS A 20 -19.98 0.19 -22.06
C HIS A 20 -18.69 0.26 -22.92
N ILE A 21 -17.53 0.30 -22.26
CA ILE A 21 -16.22 0.32 -22.92
C ILE A 21 -15.88 -1.10 -23.36
N ASP A 22 -15.36 -1.25 -24.59
CA ASP A 22 -14.88 -2.54 -25.08
C ASP A 22 -13.76 -3.08 -24.20
N SER A 23 -13.88 -4.34 -23.79
CA SER A 23 -12.93 -5.00 -22.89
C SER A 23 -11.49 -4.98 -23.45
N ARG A 24 -11.33 -5.08 -24.77
CA ARG A 24 -10.02 -5.01 -25.44
C ARG A 24 -9.42 -3.61 -25.35
N LEU A 25 -10.24 -2.56 -25.47
CA LEU A 25 -9.80 -1.17 -25.32
C LEU A 25 -9.30 -0.90 -23.90
N PHE A 26 -10.00 -1.42 -22.89
CA PHE A 26 -9.57 -1.31 -21.49
C PHE A 26 -8.21 -1.97 -21.28
N TRP A 27 -8.04 -3.23 -21.71
CA TRP A 27 -6.78 -3.95 -21.53
C TRP A 27 -5.60 -3.31 -22.28
N ASN A 28 -5.81 -2.83 -23.50
CA ASN A 28 -4.78 -2.12 -24.25
C ASN A 28 -4.36 -0.84 -23.52
N THR A 29 -5.31 -0.05 -23.03
CA THR A 29 -5.02 1.18 -22.27
C THR A 29 -4.27 0.89 -20.98
N VAL A 30 -4.67 -0.15 -20.23
CA VAL A 30 -3.98 -0.54 -19.00
C VAL A 30 -2.54 -0.97 -19.28
N LEU A 31 -2.30 -1.75 -20.34
CA LEU A 31 -0.96 -2.19 -20.72
C LEU A 31 -0.07 -1.04 -21.22
N ASP A 32 -0.65 -0.08 -21.93
CA ASP A 32 0.10 1.06 -22.49
C ASP A 32 0.47 2.09 -21.39
N LEU A 33 -0.40 2.26 -20.39
CA LEU A 33 -0.14 3.15 -19.26
C LEU A 33 0.78 2.53 -18.19
N THR A 34 0.81 1.20 -18.08
CA THR A 34 1.60 0.53 -17.05
C THR A 34 3.04 0.36 -17.51
N THR A 35 3.95 1.20 -17.01
CA THR A 35 5.38 1.07 -17.32
C THR A 35 6.07 0.14 -16.32
N PHE A 36 7.15 -0.52 -16.74
CA PHE A 36 7.96 -1.37 -15.86
C PHE A 36 8.48 -0.62 -14.61
N ARG A 37 8.65 0.71 -14.71
CA ARG A 37 9.03 1.60 -13.60
C ARG A 37 7.95 1.68 -12.51
N ASP A 38 6.67 1.66 -12.87
CA ASP A 38 5.55 1.68 -11.90
C ASP A 38 5.51 0.39 -11.08
N TYR A 39 5.81 -0.74 -11.74
CA TYR A 39 5.89 -2.03 -11.06
C TYR A 39 7.07 -2.09 -10.09
N LEU A 40 8.26 -1.66 -10.54
CA LEU A 40 9.49 -1.72 -9.73
C LEU A 40 9.43 -0.76 -8.52
N SER A 41 8.89 0.45 -8.72
CA SER A 41 8.66 1.39 -7.63
C SER A 41 7.60 0.89 -6.63
N GLY A 42 6.52 0.26 -7.11
CA GLY A 42 5.49 -0.35 -6.26
C GLY A 42 6.01 -1.50 -5.40
N VAL A 43 6.84 -2.39 -5.98
CA VAL A 43 7.47 -3.49 -5.23
C VAL A 43 8.48 -2.96 -4.23
N GLY A 44 9.34 -2.01 -4.63
CA GLY A 44 10.33 -1.40 -3.74
C GLY A 44 9.69 -0.72 -2.52
N LYS A 45 8.63 0.07 -2.75
CA LYS A 45 7.85 0.68 -1.66
C LYS A 45 7.21 -0.36 -0.74
N SER A 46 6.62 -1.41 -1.30
CA SER A 46 5.96 -2.46 -0.51
C SER A 46 6.92 -3.16 0.46
N VAL A 47 8.16 -3.43 0.03
CA VAL A 47 9.20 -4.02 0.89
C VAL A 47 9.59 -3.06 2.01
N ALA A 48 9.80 -1.78 1.70
CA ALA A 48 10.15 -0.76 2.69
C ALA A 48 9.07 -0.58 3.77
N PHE A 49 7.80 -0.52 3.36
CA PHE A 49 6.68 -0.41 4.30
C PHE A 49 6.53 -1.67 5.15
N GLY A 50 6.64 -2.86 4.55
CA GLY A 50 6.61 -4.12 5.29
C GLY A 50 7.68 -4.16 6.38
N PHE A 51 8.92 -3.79 6.03
CA PHE A 51 10.02 -3.72 6.99
C PHE A 51 9.77 -2.72 8.12
N LEU A 52 9.33 -1.50 7.80
CA LEU A 52 9.01 -0.47 8.80
C LEU A 52 7.91 -0.90 9.77
N VAL A 53 6.82 -1.45 9.23
CA VAL A 53 5.66 -1.91 10.01
C VAL A 53 6.06 -3.05 10.93
N THR A 54 6.79 -4.05 10.43
CA THR A 54 7.25 -5.19 11.24
C THR A 54 8.19 -4.73 12.35
N LEU A 55 9.20 -3.90 12.04
CA LEU A 55 10.16 -3.43 13.03
C LEU A 55 9.48 -2.59 14.13
N ALA A 56 8.64 -1.64 13.73
CA ALA A 56 7.90 -0.80 14.67
C ALA A 56 6.90 -1.60 15.51
N GLY A 57 6.22 -2.57 14.91
CA GLY A 57 5.31 -3.49 15.59
C GLY A 57 6.04 -4.37 16.61
N CYS A 58 7.15 -4.99 16.22
CA CYS A 58 7.98 -5.79 17.13
C CYS A 58 8.54 -4.94 18.28
N TYR A 59 9.01 -3.73 17.99
CA TYR A 59 9.53 -2.82 19.02
C TYR A 59 8.47 -2.46 20.07
N LYS A 60 7.27 -2.07 19.62
CA LYS A 60 6.16 -1.74 20.52
C LYS A 60 5.63 -2.96 21.28
N GLY A 61 5.62 -4.13 20.66
CA GLY A 61 5.24 -5.39 21.31
C GLY A 61 6.23 -5.84 22.38
N LEU A 62 7.54 -5.73 22.12
CA LEU A 62 8.60 -6.14 23.06
C LEU A 62 8.77 -5.16 24.23
N THR A 63 8.47 -3.87 24.01
CA THR A 63 8.58 -2.83 25.06
C THR A 63 7.31 -2.72 25.92
N PHE A 64 6.25 -3.43 25.55
CA PHE A 64 4.99 -3.36 26.28
C PHE A 64 5.09 -4.09 27.62
N THR A 65 4.93 -3.33 28.70
CA THR A 65 4.83 -3.84 30.07
C THR A 65 3.56 -3.25 30.67
N GLY A 66 2.43 -3.95 30.55
CA GLY A 66 1.13 -3.45 31.00
C GLY A 66 0.07 -4.56 31.13
N GLY A 67 -1.05 -4.23 31.78
CA GLY A 67 -2.19 -5.14 31.95
C GLY A 67 -3.10 -5.20 30.71
N SER A 68 -4.07 -6.11 30.73
CA SER A 68 -5.00 -6.36 29.61
C SER A 68 -5.81 -5.12 29.16
N THR A 69 -6.19 -4.24 30.08
CA THR A 69 -6.91 -2.99 29.77
C THR A 69 -6.02 -1.97 29.05
N GLU A 70 -4.73 -1.90 29.41
CA GLU A 70 -3.79 -0.95 28.80
C GLU A 70 -3.25 -1.44 27.45
N LEU A 71 -3.35 -2.75 27.18
CA LEU A 71 -2.98 -3.35 25.90
C LEU A 71 -3.80 -2.78 24.73
N GLY A 72 -5.10 -2.56 24.92
CA GLY A 72 -5.98 -1.99 23.89
C GLY A 72 -5.55 -0.57 23.50
N HIS A 73 -5.34 0.30 24.48
CA HIS A 73 -4.87 1.67 24.24
C HIS A 73 -3.46 1.69 23.62
N ALA A 74 -2.55 0.84 24.10
CA ALA A 74 -1.20 0.74 23.54
C ALA A 74 -1.20 0.25 22.10
N THR A 75 -2.08 -0.71 21.75
CA THR A 75 -2.21 -1.23 20.38
C THR A 75 -2.74 -0.15 19.44
N THR A 76 -3.79 0.59 19.84
CA THR A 76 -4.35 1.68 19.02
C THR A 76 -3.32 2.80 18.80
N ALA A 77 -2.62 3.21 19.85
CA ALA A 77 -1.54 4.20 19.74
C ALA A 77 -0.41 3.71 18.82
N THR A 78 -0.11 2.41 18.84
CA THR A 78 0.89 1.80 17.97
C THR A 78 0.46 1.82 16.50
N VAL A 79 -0.80 1.49 16.20
CA VAL A 79 -1.33 1.54 14.82
C VAL A 79 -1.30 2.97 14.27
N VAL A 80 -1.64 3.97 15.08
CA VAL A 80 -1.57 5.38 14.67
C VAL A 80 -0.12 5.80 14.39
N ALA A 81 0.82 5.42 15.26
CA ALA A 81 2.24 5.74 15.07
C ALA A 81 2.85 5.03 13.85
N ILE A 82 2.47 3.77 13.60
CA ILE A 82 2.88 3.03 12.40
C ILE A 82 2.28 3.68 11.16
N GLY A 83 0.98 4.03 11.19
CA GLY A 83 0.29 4.67 10.08
C GLY A 83 0.92 6.01 9.68
N SER A 84 1.24 6.86 10.66
CA SER A 84 1.93 8.13 10.39
C SER A 84 3.35 7.94 9.85
N ALA A 85 4.11 6.96 10.36
CA ALA A 85 5.43 6.63 9.84
C ALA A 85 5.38 6.13 8.39
N VAL A 86 4.39 5.30 8.04
CA VAL A 86 4.18 4.81 6.67
C VAL A 86 3.84 5.97 5.72
N LEU A 87 2.99 6.91 6.15
CA LEU A 87 2.66 8.12 5.38
C LEU A 87 3.89 8.99 5.09
N ILE A 88 4.74 9.22 6.09
CA ILE A 88 5.99 9.98 5.92
C ILE A 88 6.94 9.24 4.98
N ALA A 89 7.08 7.94 5.17
CA ALA A 89 7.91 7.11 4.30
C ALA A 89 7.40 7.14 2.85
N ASP A 90 6.09 7.05 2.61
CA ASP A 90 5.52 7.11 1.27
C ASP A 90 5.83 8.43 0.58
N PHE A 91 5.73 9.56 1.29
CA PHE A 91 6.12 10.86 0.73
C PHE A 91 7.59 10.87 0.30
N LEU A 92 8.50 10.41 1.17
CA LEU A 92 9.93 10.37 0.88
C LEU A 92 10.27 9.44 -0.29
N LEU A 93 9.70 8.23 -0.31
CA LEU A 93 9.92 7.27 -1.39
C LEU A 93 9.32 7.75 -2.71
N THR A 94 8.15 8.41 -2.68
CA THR A 94 7.55 8.99 -3.88
C THR A 94 8.41 10.10 -4.46
N GLN A 95 8.89 11.02 -3.63
CA GLN A 95 9.82 12.06 -4.07
C GLN A 95 11.07 11.44 -4.70
N LEU A 96 11.66 10.41 -4.07
CA LEU A 96 12.85 9.74 -4.62
C LEU A 96 12.59 9.02 -5.96
N PHE A 97 11.46 8.32 -6.12
CA PHE A 97 11.19 7.51 -7.31
C PHE A 97 10.57 8.26 -8.49
N PHE A 98 9.83 9.34 -8.24
CA PHE A 98 9.15 10.12 -9.29
C PHE A 98 9.92 11.37 -9.70
N VAL A 99 10.70 11.99 -8.80
CA VAL A 99 11.52 13.17 -9.13
C VAL A 99 12.90 12.79 -9.71
N VAL A 100 13.40 11.60 -9.41
CA VAL A 100 14.58 11.00 -10.08
C VAL A 100 14.11 10.07 -11.19
#